data_AF-A0A1M6ITB5-F1
#
_entry.id   AF-A0A1M6ITB5-F1
#
_cell.length_a   1.000
_cell.length_b   1.000
_cell.length_c   1.000
_cell.angle_alpha   90.00
_cell.angle_beta   90.00
_cell.angle_gamma   90.00
#
_symmetry.space_group_name_H-M   'P 1'
#
loop_
_entity.id
_entity.type
_entity.pdbx_description
1 polymer ?
#
loop_
_entity_poly.entity_id
_entity_poly.type
_entity_poly.pdbx_seq_one_letter_code
_entity_poly.pdbx_strand_id
1 'polypeptide(L)'
;MEKVYLKDSDVVNELITTIPVATTEKNGLKPASDVRKEKMIATTTSRIVYEGSSSTTAISTSLLISLAAYGGGPMTLFYMTINRSVDVLKAPTIILNRIGGANAPTTLRFKIWSNESTGAFKIILEHTQHTPSIYIKILNTIIPTYDIVPLSVANQDEVDAATYIDVTQ
;
A
#
# COMPACT_ATOMS: atom_id res chain seq x y z
N MET A 1 42.24 -15.70 36.77
CA MET A 1 41.02 -15.08 36.21
C MET A 1 39.84 -15.59 37.00
N GLU A 2 39.04 -14.67 37.53
CA GLU A 2 37.81 -15.00 38.24
C GLU A 2 36.77 -15.52 37.23
N LYS A 3 36.02 -16.57 37.61
CA LYS A 3 34.98 -17.14 36.76
C LYS A 3 33.69 -16.38 37.02
N VAL A 4 33.24 -15.61 36.03
CA VAL A 4 31.93 -14.95 36.07
C VAL A 4 30.88 -15.93 35.57
N TYR A 5 29.79 -16.11 36.33
CA TYR A 5 28.70 -16.98 35.93
C TYR A 5 27.61 -16.16 35.26
N LEU A 6 27.21 -16.58 34.05
CA LEU A 6 26.14 -15.95 33.27
C LEU A 6 24.74 -16.03 33.90
N LYS A 7 24.63 -16.61 35.11
CA LYS A 7 23.40 -16.72 35.90
C LYS A 7 23.36 -15.72 37.05
N ASP A 8 24.46 -15.03 37.33
CA ASP A 8 24.52 -14.02 38.37
C ASP A 8 23.57 -12.88 37.99
N SER A 9 22.71 -12.47 38.93
CA SER A 9 21.64 -11.50 38.69
C SER A 9 22.17 -10.18 38.13
N ASP A 10 23.36 -9.79 38.56
CA ASP A 10 23.98 -8.53 38.18
C ASP A 10 24.43 -8.57 36.71
N VAL A 11 25.00 -9.70 36.28
CA VAL A 11 25.38 -9.94 34.87
C VAL A 11 24.14 -9.96 33.98
N VAL A 12 23.07 -10.62 34.42
CA VAL A 12 21.80 -10.68 33.68
C VAL A 12 21.17 -9.28 33.53
N ASN A 13 21.17 -8.49 34.60
CA ASN A 13 20.61 -7.14 34.60
C ASN A 13 21.42 -6.18 33.72
N GLU A 14 22.75 -6.26 33.76
CA GLU A 14 23.64 -5.48 32.90
C GLU A 14 23.44 -5.82 31.42
N LEU A 15 23.29 -7.10 31.08
CA LEU A 15 23.01 -7.53 29.71
C LEU A 15 21.65 -7.05 29.20
N ILE A 16 20.58 -7.11 30.01
CA ILE A 16 19.23 -6.63 29.64
C ILE A 16 19.23 -5.12 29.38
N THR A 17 20.02 -4.37 30.13
CA THR A 17 20.08 -2.90 30.04
C THR A 17 21.02 -2.40 28.94
N THR A 18 22.10 -3.13 28.68
CA THR A 18 23.16 -2.71 27.73
C THR A 18 22.94 -3.25 26.32
N ILE A 19 22.32 -4.43 26.18
CA ILE A 19 22.04 -5.00 24.86
C ILE A 19 20.72 -4.40 24.34
N PRO A 20 20.72 -3.78 23.14
CA PRO A 20 19.49 -3.32 22.51
C PRO A 20 18.55 -4.52 22.31
N VAL A 21 17.41 -4.52 23.01
CA VAL A 21 16.39 -5.55 22.81
C VAL A 21 15.85 -5.41 21.39
N ALA A 22 16.08 -6.43 20.56
CA ALA A 22 15.44 -6.53 19.26
C ALA A 22 13.94 -6.73 19.49
N THR A 23 13.15 -5.70 19.20
CA THR A 23 11.69 -5.81 19.17
C THR A 23 11.23 -6.08 17.74
N THR A 24 9.99 -6.53 17.55
CA THR A 24 9.37 -6.63 16.23
C THR A 24 9.36 -5.31 15.45
N GLU A 25 9.56 -4.19 16.16
CA GLU A 25 9.53 -2.83 15.60
C GLU A 25 10.94 -2.22 15.42
N LYS A 26 11.95 -2.67 16.19
CA LYS A 26 13.32 -2.13 16.16
C LYS A 26 14.35 -3.25 16.22
N ASN A 27 15.19 -3.35 15.19
CA ASN A 27 16.27 -4.34 15.03
C ASN A 27 15.83 -5.83 14.95
N GLY A 28 14.55 -6.16 15.12
CA GLY A 28 14.02 -7.50 14.85
C GLY A 28 13.72 -7.73 13.37
N LEU A 29 14.06 -8.91 12.87
CA LEU A 29 13.53 -9.39 11.59
C LEU A 29 12.04 -9.69 11.77
N LYS A 30 11.17 -9.07 10.96
CA LYS A 30 9.73 -9.39 10.97
C LYS A 30 9.53 -10.90 10.78
N PRO A 31 8.58 -11.54 11.49
CA PRO A 31 8.27 -12.94 11.26
C PRO A 31 8.04 -13.23 9.78
N ALA A 32 8.51 -14.36 9.28
CA ALA A 32 8.34 -14.72 7.86
C ALA A 32 6.86 -14.71 7.44
N SER A 33 5.92 -15.00 8.36
CA SER A 33 4.48 -14.86 8.13
C SER A 33 4.02 -13.43 7.85
N ASP A 34 4.68 -12.45 8.46
CA ASP A 34 4.34 -11.03 8.36
C ASP A 34 5.08 -10.37 7.18
N VAL A 35 6.26 -10.89 6.82
CA VAL A 35 6.96 -10.56 5.58
C VAL A 35 6.25 -11.18 4.37
N ARG A 36 5.71 -12.40 4.49
CA ARG A 36 4.95 -13.10 3.45
C ARG A 36 3.54 -12.54 3.26
N LYS A 37 3.01 -11.78 4.22
CA LYS A 37 1.77 -10.99 4.10
C LYS A 37 2.08 -9.59 3.58
N GLU A 38 2.67 -9.50 2.39
CA GLU A 38 2.44 -8.31 1.56
C GLU A 38 0.91 -8.18 1.42
N LYS A 39 0.36 -7.03 1.84
CA LYS A 39 -1.03 -6.88 2.35
C LYS A 39 -2.11 -7.35 1.36
N MET A 40 -2.43 -8.65 1.36
CA MET A 40 -3.67 -9.14 0.77
C MET A 40 -4.79 -8.93 1.78
N ILE A 41 -5.82 -8.19 1.38
CA ILE A 41 -6.98 -7.92 2.24
C ILE A 41 -8.27 -8.19 1.49
N ALA A 42 -9.17 -8.95 2.13
CA ALA A 42 -10.55 -9.06 1.71
C ALA A 42 -11.26 -7.72 2.00
N THR A 43 -11.79 -7.08 0.97
CA THR A 43 -12.35 -5.73 1.09
C THR A 43 -13.86 -5.78 1.33
N THR A 44 -14.31 -5.23 2.46
CA THR A 44 -15.73 -5.02 2.77
C THR A 44 -16.14 -3.54 2.69
N THR A 45 -15.16 -2.68 2.41
CA THR A 45 -15.27 -1.23 2.31
C THR A 45 -14.32 -0.75 1.21
N SER A 46 -14.56 0.44 0.67
CA SER A 46 -13.61 1.09 -0.25
C SER A 46 -12.26 1.32 0.45
N ARG A 47 -11.17 1.20 -0.31
CA ARG A 47 -9.80 1.26 0.22
C ARG A 47 -8.92 2.23 -0.55
N ILE A 48 -8.08 2.97 0.17
CA ILE A 48 -7.03 3.80 -0.43
C ILE A 48 -5.90 2.86 -0.86
N VAL A 49 -5.58 2.86 -2.15
CA VAL A 49 -4.54 2.02 -2.75
C VAL A 49 -3.20 2.74 -2.89
N TYR A 50 -3.25 4.07 -3.01
CA TYR A 50 -2.08 4.95 -3.04
C TYR A 50 -2.49 6.37 -2.66
N GLU A 51 -1.59 7.12 -2.04
CA GLU A 51 -1.85 8.48 -1.58
C GLU A 51 -0.63 9.37 -1.85
N GLY A 52 -0.87 10.53 -2.43
CA GLY A 52 0.11 11.61 -2.55
C GLY A 52 -0.31 12.79 -1.70
N SER A 53 0.59 13.27 -0.84
CA SER A 53 0.27 14.21 0.25
C SER A 53 0.57 15.69 -0.04
N SER A 54 1.40 16.02 -1.04
CA SER A 54 1.70 17.40 -1.42
C SER A 54 2.17 17.51 -2.86
N SER A 55 2.17 18.72 -3.45
CA SER A 55 2.72 19.00 -4.79
C SER A 55 4.24 19.21 -4.81
N THR A 56 4.90 19.29 -3.66
CA THR A 56 6.32 19.66 -3.55
C THR A 56 7.28 18.58 -4.03
N THR A 57 6.78 17.38 -4.34
CA THR A 57 7.57 16.27 -4.84
C THR A 57 6.98 15.75 -6.14
N ALA A 58 7.85 15.45 -7.10
CA ALA A 58 7.45 14.72 -8.29
C ALA A 58 7.08 13.29 -7.89
N ILE A 59 6.09 12.75 -8.59
CA ILE A 59 5.63 11.38 -8.44
C ILE A 59 5.86 10.68 -9.77
N SER A 60 6.55 9.55 -9.71
CA SER A 60 6.75 8.63 -10.81
C SER A 60 6.79 7.25 -10.19
N THR A 61 5.60 6.68 -9.99
CA THR A 61 5.39 5.45 -9.22
C THR A 61 4.62 4.46 -10.06
N SER A 62 4.94 3.18 -9.92
CA SER A 62 4.18 2.11 -10.55
C SER A 62 3.76 1.05 -9.55
N LEU A 63 2.54 0.55 -9.72
CA LEU A 63 1.92 -0.45 -8.86
C LEU A 63 1.62 -1.71 -9.67
N LEU A 64 1.96 -2.87 -9.10
CA LEU A 64 1.40 -4.16 -9.47
C LEU A 64 0.21 -4.43 -8.56
N ILE A 65 -0.95 -4.60 -9.16
CA ILE A 65 -2.20 -4.87 -8.44
C ILE A 65 -2.71 -6.25 -8.85
N SER A 66 -2.99 -7.09 -7.86
CA SER A 66 -3.69 -8.35 -8.07
C SER A 66 -5.04 -8.29 -7.37
N LEU A 67 -6.12 -8.54 -8.11
CA LEU A 67 -7.49 -8.47 -7.59
C LEU A 67 -8.21 -9.80 -7.78
N ALA A 68 -8.78 -10.34 -6.72
CA ALA A 68 -9.59 -11.56 -6.76
C ALA A 68 -11.05 -11.22 -7.05
N ALA A 69 -11.71 -12.10 -7.81
CA ALA A 69 -13.16 -12.15 -7.80
C ALA A 69 -13.71 -12.58 -6.43
N TYR A 70 -15.00 -12.32 -6.21
CA TYR A 70 -15.73 -12.76 -5.03
C TYR A 70 -15.58 -14.27 -4.77
N GLY A 71 -15.41 -14.66 -3.50
CA GLY A 71 -15.38 -16.08 -3.09
C GLY A 71 -14.04 -16.80 -3.27
N GLY A 72 -13.00 -16.09 -3.73
CA GLY A 72 -11.71 -16.70 -4.04
C GLY A 72 -11.74 -17.35 -5.43
N GLY A 73 -10.94 -16.82 -6.34
CA GLY A 73 -10.93 -17.25 -7.74
C GLY A 73 -9.69 -16.73 -8.46
N PRO A 74 -9.55 -17.00 -9.78
CA PRO A 74 -8.38 -16.56 -10.52
C PRO A 74 -8.30 -15.02 -10.46
N MET A 75 -7.09 -14.52 -10.23
CA MET A 75 -6.86 -13.10 -10.02
C MET A 75 -6.74 -12.37 -11.35
N THR A 76 -7.14 -11.10 -11.39
CA THR A 76 -6.84 -10.19 -12.48
C THR A 76 -5.66 -9.33 -12.09
N LEU A 77 -4.70 -9.19 -12.99
CA LEU A 77 -3.47 -8.44 -12.78
C LEU A 77 -3.53 -7.11 -13.51
N PHE A 78 -3.17 -6.05 -12.80
CA PHE A 78 -3.05 -4.71 -13.35
C PHE A 78 -1.66 -4.13 -13.09
N TYR A 79 -1.24 -3.31 -14.04
CA TYR A 79 -0.08 -2.44 -13.91
C TYR A 79 -0.56 -0.99 -13.99
N MET A 80 -0.39 -0.26 -12.89
CA MET A 80 -0.76 1.15 -12.81
C MET A 80 0.50 2.00 -12.80
N THR A 81 0.57 3.03 -13.64
CA THR A 81 1.60 4.09 -13.55
C THR A 81 0.96 5.39 -13.09
N ILE A 82 1.66 6.12 -12.24
CA ILE A 82 1.21 7.35 -11.60
C ILE A 82 2.31 8.38 -11.80
N ASN A 83 2.00 9.45 -12.52
CA ASN A 83 2.99 10.47 -12.87
C ASN A 83 2.46 11.88 -12.58
N ARG A 84 3.27 12.68 -11.89
CA ARG A 84 3.01 14.10 -11.67
C ARG A 84 4.31 14.86 -11.44
N SER A 85 4.46 16.01 -12.07
CA SER A 85 5.62 16.89 -11.87
C SER A 85 5.55 17.63 -10.54
N VAL A 86 6.70 18.16 -10.09
CA VAL A 86 6.78 19.08 -8.94
C VAL A 86 5.90 20.31 -9.20
N ASP A 87 5.31 20.85 -8.14
CA ASP A 87 4.48 22.06 -8.11
C ASP A 87 3.17 21.98 -8.91
N VAL A 88 2.76 20.77 -9.31
CA VAL A 88 1.46 20.53 -9.93
C VAL A 88 0.43 20.15 -8.87
N LEU A 89 -0.59 20.97 -8.72
CA LEU A 89 -1.69 20.73 -7.77
C LEU A 89 -2.81 19.84 -8.32
N LYS A 90 -2.87 19.68 -9.65
CA LYS A 90 -3.85 18.82 -10.31
C LYS A 90 -3.60 17.34 -10.00
N ALA A 91 -4.63 16.53 -10.24
CA ALA A 91 -4.53 15.07 -10.21
C ALA A 91 -3.35 14.55 -11.08
N PRO A 92 -2.61 13.53 -10.64
CA PRO A 92 -1.61 12.86 -11.48
C PRO A 92 -2.23 12.27 -12.74
N THR A 93 -1.40 12.13 -13.77
CA THR A 93 -1.71 11.26 -14.91
C THR A 93 -1.61 9.81 -14.45
N ILE A 94 -2.67 9.04 -14.69
CA ILE A 94 -2.74 7.61 -14.37
C ILE A 94 -2.95 6.81 -15.66
N ILE A 95 -2.15 5.75 -15.84
CA ILE A 95 -2.40 4.73 -16.85
C ILE A 95 -2.59 3.40 -16.12
N LEU A 96 -3.75 2.77 -16.29
CA LEU A 96 -4.09 1.50 -15.65
C LEU A 96 -4.27 0.43 -16.71
N ASN A 97 -3.25 -0.41 -16.89
CA ASN A 97 -3.30 -1.52 -17.83
C ASN A 97 -3.73 -2.81 -17.15
N ARG A 98 -4.60 -3.59 -17.79
CA ARG A 98 -4.76 -4.99 -17.43
C ARG A 98 -3.66 -5.81 -18.12
N ILE A 99 -2.83 -6.48 -17.33
CA ILE A 99 -1.66 -7.20 -17.85
C ILE A 99 -1.81 -8.73 -17.83
N GLY A 100 -2.92 -9.24 -17.29
CA GLY A 100 -3.21 -10.68 -17.33
C GLY A 100 -4.29 -11.11 -16.34
N GLY A 101 -4.47 -12.43 -16.25
CA GLY A 101 -5.40 -13.05 -15.32
C GLY A 101 -6.85 -13.12 -15.80
N ALA A 102 -7.76 -13.46 -14.89
CA ALA A 102 -9.18 -13.60 -15.19
C ALA A 102 -9.83 -12.32 -15.70
N ASN A 103 -11.01 -12.43 -16.31
CA ASN A 103 -11.83 -11.27 -16.68
C ASN A 103 -12.80 -10.90 -15.54
N ALA A 104 -12.29 -10.81 -14.31
CA ALA A 104 -13.12 -10.63 -13.12
C ALA A 104 -12.40 -9.80 -12.02
N PRO A 105 -13.07 -8.85 -11.37
CA PRO A 105 -14.48 -8.53 -11.50
C PRO A 105 -14.78 -7.78 -12.81
N THR A 106 -15.99 -7.96 -13.34
CA THR A 106 -16.43 -7.34 -14.61
C THR A 106 -16.55 -5.82 -14.52
N THR A 107 -16.62 -5.29 -13.31
CA THR A 107 -16.69 -3.85 -13.01
C THR A 107 -15.61 -3.49 -12.01
N LEU A 108 -14.36 -3.39 -12.46
CA LEU A 108 -13.32 -2.75 -11.66
C LEU A 108 -13.56 -1.25 -11.58
N ARG A 109 -13.36 -0.71 -10.38
CA ARG A 109 -13.71 0.68 -10.06
C ARG A 109 -12.60 1.33 -9.25
N PHE A 110 -11.44 1.49 -9.91
CA PHE A 110 -10.43 2.40 -9.40
C PHE A 110 -10.91 3.82 -9.65
N LYS A 111 -10.87 4.64 -8.60
CA LYS A 111 -11.21 6.05 -8.63
C LYS A 111 -10.02 6.89 -8.22
N ILE A 112 -9.96 8.12 -8.69
CA ILE A 112 -9.04 9.14 -8.23
C ILE A 112 -9.82 10.29 -7.58
N TRP A 113 -9.49 10.55 -6.33
CA TRP A 113 -9.86 11.78 -5.62
C TRP A 113 -8.67 12.72 -5.61
N SER A 114 -8.89 14.02 -5.76
CA SER A 114 -7.83 15.03 -5.64
C SER A 114 -8.33 16.34 -5.04
N ASN A 115 -7.47 17.01 -4.28
CA ASN A 115 -7.67 18.36 -3.77
C ASN A 115 -6.68 19.32 -4.46
N GLU A 116 -7.17 20.10 -5.41
CA GLU A 116 -6.35 21.04 -6.19
C GLU A 116 -5.87 22.26 -5.39
N SER A 117 -6.34 22.47 -4.16
CA SER A 117 -5.80 23.53 -3.30
C SER A 117 -4.52 23.12 -2.59
N THR A 118 -4.29 21.82 -2.38
CA THR A 118 -3.13 21.29 -1.65
C THR A 118 -2.24 20.38 -2.51
N GLY A 119 -2.75 19.92 -3.66
CA GLY A 119 -2.12 18.88 -4.45
C GLY A 119 -2.20 17.49 -3.83
N ALA A 120 -3.05 17.28 -2.82
CA ALA A 120 -3.27 15.95 -2.26
C ALA A 120 -4.14 15.13 -3.23
N PHE A 121 -3.86 13.83 -3.36
CA PHE A 121 -4.73 12.92 -4.10
C PHE A 121 -4.69 11.52 -3.51
N LYS A 122 -5.75 10.75 -3.79
CA LYS A 122 -5.91 9.37 -3.37
C LYS A 122 -6.40 8.56 -4.55
N ILE A 123 -5.76 7.42 -4.77
CA ILE A 123 -6.28 6.38 -5.64
C ILE A 123 -7.06 5.42 -4.74
N ILE A 124 -8.29 5.13 -5.11
CA ILE A 124 -9.26 4.41 -4.31
C ILE A 124 -9.75 3.20 -5.09
N LEU A 125 -9.76 2.03 -4.46
CA LEU A 125 -10.56 0.89 -4.92
C LEU A 125 -11.96 1.02 -4.30
N GLU A 126 -12.97 1.24 -5.13
CA GLU A 126 -14.37 1.29 -4.69
C GLU A 126 -14.92 -0.12 -4.42
N HIS A 127 -15.61 -0.29 -3.29
CA HIS A 127 -16.35 -1.51 -2.96
C HIS A 127 -17.81 -1.38 -3.39
N THR A 128 -18.37 -2.38 -4.12
CA THR A 128 -19.71 -2.25 -4.74
C THR A 128 -20.75 -3.32 -4.42
N GLN A 129 -20.39 -4.53 -3.97
CA GLN A 129 -21.36 -5.51 -3.42
C GLN A 129 -20.68 -6.82 -3.03
N HIS A 130 -19.62 -7.16 -3.75
CA HIS A 130 -18.80 -8.33 -3.51
C HIS A 130 -17.52 -7.95 -2.78
N THR A 131 -16.97 -8.88 -2.01
CA THR A 131 -15.66 -8.78 -1.34
C THR A 131 -14.52 -9.21 -2.28
N PRO A 132 -13.88 -8.32 -3.06
CA PRO A 132 -12.64 -8.68 -3.73
C PRO A 132 -11.51 -8.71 -2.71
N SER A 133 -10.55 -9.60 -2.93
CA SER A 133 -9.26 -9.52 -2.26
C SER A 133 -8.28 -8.74 -3.12
N ILE A 134 -7.66 -7.71 -2.57
CA ILE A 134 -6.66 -6.92 -3.29
C ILE A 134 -5.28 -7.14 -2.70
N TYR A 135 -4.30 -7.26 -3.58
CA TYR A 135 -2.88 -7.23 -3.26
C TYR A 135 -2.19 -6.09 -4.03
N ILE A 136 -1.48 -5.29 -3.24
CA ILE A 136 -0.72 -4.06 -3.51
C ILE A 136 0.80 -4.16 -3.53
N LYS A 137 1.50 -3.97 -4.65
CA LYS A 137 2.96 -3.78 -4.59
C LYS A 137 3.45 -2.60 -5.43
N ILE A 138 4.27 -1.74 -4.85
CA ILE A 138 5.04 -0.75 -5.59
C ILE A 138 6.16 -1.48 -6.33
N LEU A 139 6.19 -1.39 -7.66
CA LEU A 139 7.23 -1.98 -8.51
C LEU A 139 8.38 -1.01 -8.78
N ASN A 140 8.08 0.28 -8.89
CA ASN A 140 9.06 1.32 -9.11
C ASN A 140 8.59 2.64 -8.50
N THR A 141 9.51 3.44 -7.98
CA THR A 141 9.23 4.79 -7.47
C THR A 141 10.51 5.62 -7.44
N ILE A 142 10.37 6.92 -7.65
CA ILE A 142 11.44 7.92 -7.44
C ILE A 142 11.46 8.48 -6.02
N ILE A 143 10.49 8.13 -5.17
CA ILE A 143 10.33 8.62 -3.78
C ILE A 143 10.10 7.46 -2.78
N PRO A 144 11.02 6.48 -2.69
CA PRO A 144 10.82 5.25 -1.92
C PRO A 144 10.61 5.45 -0.41
N THR A 145 11.04 6.59 0.13
CA THR A 145 10.89 6.92 1.55
C THR A 145 9.45 7.29 1.93
N TYR A 146 8.67 7.82 0.98
CA TYR A 146 7.31 8.33 1.23
C TYR A 146 6.23 7.44 0.63
N ASP A 147 6.58 6.70 -0.43
CA ASP A 147 5.63 5.85 -1.12
C ASP A 147 5.23 4.63 -0.29
N ILE A 148 3.94 4.55 -0.01
CA ILE A 148 3.33 3.45 0.71
C ILE A 148 2.04 3.00 0.02
N VAL A 149 1.71 1.72 0.21
CA VAL A 149 0.38 1.18 -0.07
C VAL A 149 -0.40 1.12 1.26
N PRO A 150 -1.29 2.07 1.55
CA PRO A 150 -1.93 2.15 2.85
C PRO A 150 -2.94 1.00 3.06
N LEU A 151 -3.85 0.77 2.09
CA LEU A 151 -5.03 -0.10 2.24
C LEU A 151 -5.91 0.27 3.45
N SER A 152 -5.88 1.54 3.85
CA SER A 152 -6.78 2.11 4.84
C SER A 152 -8.20 2.25 4.27
N VAL A 153 -9.18 2.39 5.16
CA VAL A 153 -10.57 2.67 4.77
C VAL A 153 -10.64 4.05 4.13
N ALA A 154 -11.26 4.15 2.95
CA ALA A 154 -11.50 5.43 2.29
C ALA A 154 -12.69 6.16 2.93
N ASN A 155 -12.61 7.49 3.02
CA ASN A 155 -13.76 8.30 3.41
C ASN A 155 -14.83 8.25 2.30
N GLN A 156 -16.09 8.03 2.65
CA GLN A 156 -17.18 7.94 1.67
C GLN A 156 -17.36 9.24 0.87
N ASP A 157 -17.22 10.41 1.49
CA ASP A 157 -17.31 11.69 0.78
C ASP A 157 -16.24 11.83 -0.31
N GLU A 158 -15.03 11.31 -0.04
CA GLU A 158 -13.94 11.28 -1.03
C GLU A 158 -14.22 10.26 -2.13
N VAL A 159 -14.79 9.10 -1.80
CA VAL A 159 -15.19 8.06 -2.77
C VAL A 159 -16.26 8.58 -3.74
N ASP A 160 -17.22 9.34 -3.22
CA ASP A 160 -18.34 9.89 -3.99
C ASP A 160 -17.91 11.06 -4.88
N ALA A 161 -16.99 11.90 -4.39
CA ALA A 161 -16.41 13.00 -5.17
C ALA A 161 -15.35 12.55 -6.20
N ALA A 162 -14.83 11.33 -6.08
CA ALA A 162 -13.77 10.81 -6.94
C ALA A 162 -14.26 10.39 -8.34
N THR A 163 -13.39 10.53 -9.34
CA THR A 163 -13.67 10.16 -10.73
C THR A 163 -13.10 8.78 -11.06
N TYR A 164 -13.77 8.01 -11.91
CA TYR A 164 -13.26 6.71 -12.36
C TYR A 164 -11.98 6.84 -13.18
N ILE A 165 -11.07 5.90 -12.98
CA ILE A 165 -9.87 5.69 -13.79
C ILE A 165 -10.20 4.63 -14.83
N ASP A 166 -10.03 4.97 -16.10
CA ASP A 166 -10.23 4.03 -17.20
C ASP A 166 -9.14 2.97 -17.24
N VAL A 167 -9.55 1.74 -17.56
CA VAL A 167 -8.63 0.63 -17.80
C VAL A 167 -8.25 0.65 -19.28
N THR A 168 -6.97 0.84 -19.57
CA THR A 168 -6.42 0.66 -20.92
C THR A 168 -6.17 -0.83 -21.17
N GLN A 169 -6.63 -1.33 -22.32
CA GLN A 169 -6.46 -2.73 -22.74
C GLN A 169 -5.10 -2.97 -23.37
#